data_AF-A0A249MTW6-F1
#
_entry.id   AF-A0A249MTW6-F1
#
_cell.length_a   1.000
_cell.length_b   1.000
_cell.length_c   1.000
_cell.angle_alpha   90.00
_cell.angle_beta   90.00
_cell.angle_gamma   90.00
#
_symmetry.space_group_name_H-M   'P 1'
#
loop_
_entity.id
_entity.type
_entity.pdbx_description
1 polymer ?
#
loop_
_entity_poly.entity_id
_entity_poly.type
_entity_poly.pdbx_seq_one_letter_code
_entity_poly.pdbx_strand_id
1 'polypeptide(L)' 'MAVTNALERAARAMYANIAPDWDWDDPDAEPMRRMYRDNARVVLATIRDPDLAMDSTALAAWQAIIDAMLAEG' A
#
# COMPACT_ATOMS: atom_id res chain seq x y z
N MET A 1 -9.39 13.47 -5.44
CA MET A 1 -9.69 12.79 -4.15
C MET A 1 -8.55 13.07 -3.19
N ALA A 2 -8.82 13.52 -1.98
CA ALA A 2 -7.77 13.68 -0.96
C ALA A 2 -7.20 12.29 -0.58
N VAL A 3 -5.88 12.21 -0.37
CA VAL A 3 -5.25 11.01 0.17
C VAL A 3 -5.62 10.92 1.65
N THR A 4 -6.14 9.79 2.09
CA THR A 4 -6.46 9.58 3.50
C THR A 4 -5.21 9.13 4.27
N ASN A 5 -5.13 9.45 5.56
CA ASN A 5 -4.00 9.01 6.41
C ASN A 5 -3.85 7.48 6.46
N ALA A 6 -4.94 6.74 6.30
CA ALA A 6 -4.90 5.28 6.22
C ALA A 6 -4.28 4.80 4.90
N LEU A 7 -4.63 5.44 3.78
CA LEU A 7 -4.09 5.07 2.47
C LEU A 7 -2.60 5.39 2.35
N GLU A 8 -2.16 6.52 2.89
CA GLU A 8 -0.74 6.89 2.93
C GLU A 8 0.08 5.88 3.74
N ARG A 9 -0.43 5.48 4.92
CA ARG A 9 0.22 4.46 5.75
C ARG A 9 0.32 3.11 5.04
N ALA A 10 -0.75 2.66 4.38
CA ALA A 10 -0.73 1.42 3.61
C ALA A 10 0.29 1.48 2.46
N ALA A 11 0.34 2.59 1.73
CA ALA A 11 1.29 2.79 0.64
C ALA A 11 2.75 2.80 1.15
N ARG A 12 3.02 3.45 2.28
CA ARG A 12 4.35 3.44 2.93
C ARG A 12 4.75 2.04 3.42
N ALA A 13 3.82 1.27 3.97
CA ALA A 13 4.07 -0.11 4.39
C ALA A 13 4.45 -1.00 3.19
N MET A 14 3.74 -0.87 2.07
CA MET A 14 4.08 -1.56 0.82
C MET A 14 5.48 -1.18 0.31
N TYR A 15 5.80 0.11 0.31
CA TYR A 15 7.12 0.61 -0.08
C TYR A 15 8.23 0.04 0.81
N ALA A 16 8.03 0.05 2.14
CA ALA A 16 9.01 -0.50 3.08
C ALA A 16 9.27 -1.99 2.87
N ASN A 17 8.24 -2.76 2.49
CA ASN A 17 8.37 -4.18 2.20
C ASN A 17 9.09 -4.45 0.87
N ILE A 18 8.81 -3.67 -0.18
CA ILE A 18 9.47 -3.83 -1.49
C ILE A 18 10.91 -3.31 -1.45
N ALA A 19 11.19 -2.32 -0.59
CA ALA A 19 12.49 -1.68 -0.42
C ALA A 19 13.16 -1.29 -1.76
N PRO A 20 12.49 -0.49 -2.60
CA PRO A 20 13.04 -0.10 -3.89
C PRO A 20 14.20 0.91 -3.74
N ASP A 21 14.93 1.14 -4.81
CA ASP A 21 16.16 1.94 -4.86
C ASP A 21 15.94 3.47 -4.94
N TRP A 22 14.73 3.96 -4.67
CA TRP A 22 14.38 5.38 -4.67
C TRP A 22 13.83 5.80 -3.30
N ASP A 23 14.00 7.06 -2.93
CA ASP A 23 13.56 7.61 -1.64
C ASP A 23 12.09 8.06 -1.68
N TRP A 24 11.29 7.57 -0.74
CA TRP A 24 9.88 7.95 -0.62
C TRP A 24 9.68 9.47 -0.50
N ASP A 25 10.57 10.18 0.19
CA ASP A 25 10.42 11.61 0.47
C ASP A 25 11.04 12.52 -0.60
N ASP A 26 11.59 11.95 -1.68
CA ASP A 26 12.11 12.69 -2.85
C ASP A 26 10.98 13.52 -3.50
N PRO A 27 11.12 14.85 -3.67
CA PRO A 27 10.08 15.70 -4.26
C PRO A 27 9.65 15.23 -5.67
N ASP A 28 10.56 14.66 -6.45
CA ASP A 28 10.31 14.23 -7.83
C ASP A 28 9.67 12.84 -7.92
N ALA A 29 9.60 12.11 -6.79
CA ALA A 29 9.04 10.76 -6.71
C ALA A 29 7.50 10.69 -6.63
N GLU A 30 6.78 11.80 -6.80
CA GLU A 30 5.31 11.82 -6.69
C GLU A 30 4.59 10.83 -7.62
N PRO A 31 5.02 10.59 -8.88
CA PRO A 31 4.41 9.56 -9.72
C PRO A 31 4.51 8.16 -9.09
N MET A 32 5.63 7.83 -8.46
CA MET A 32 5.85 6.54 -7.81
C MET A 32 5.01 6.41 -6.54
N ARG A 33 4.98 7.44 -5.69
CA ARG A 33 4.09 7.47 -4.52
C ARG A 33 2.63 7.29 -4.91
N ARG A 34 2.18 7.90 -6.01
CA ARG A 34 0.82 7.70 -6.53
C ARG A 34 0.56 6.25 -6.91
N MET A 35 1.48 5.59 -7.62
CA MET A 35 1.37 4.17 -7.95
C MET A 35 1.20 3.31 -6.69
N TYR A 36 2.00 3.54 -5.65
CA TYR A 36 1.88 2.81 -4.38
C TYR A 36 0.55 3.06 -3.67
N ARG A 37 0.02 4.30 -3.70
CA ARG A 37 -1.32 4.60 -3.17
C ARG A 37 -2.42 3.90 -3.96
N ASP A 38 -2.30 3.83 -5.28
CA ASP A 38 -3.28 3.14 -6.11
C ASP A 38 -3.24 1.62 -5.88
N ASN A 39 -2.04 1.04 -5.75
CA ASN A 39 -1.88 -0.36 -5.33
C ASN A 39 -2.52 -0.61 -3.95
N ALA A 40 -2.29 0.29 -2.99
CA ALA A 40 -2.91 0.22 -1.68
C ALA A 40 -4.45 0.29 -1.75
N ARG A 41 -5.01 1.11 -2.65
CA ARG A 41 -6.47 1.15 -2.88
C ARG A 41 -7.00 -0.17 -3.41
N VAL A 42 -6.33 -0.75 -4.42
CA VAL A 42 -6.76 -2.03 -5.03
C VAL A 42 -6.76 -3.13 -3.98
N VAL A 43 -5.68 -3.24 -3.20
CA VAL A 43 -5.54 -4.23 -2.13
C VAL A 43 -6.60 -4.04 -1.05
N LEU A 44 -6.85 -2.80 -0.60
CA LEU A 44 -7.93 -2.52 0.37
C LEU A 44 -9.33 -2.79 -0.22
N ALA A 45 -9.51 -2.68 -1.54
CA ALA A 45 -10.79 -2.98 -2.18
C ALA A 45 -11.12 -4.47 -2.16
N THR A 46 -10.12 -5.37 -2.17
CA THR A 46 -10.36 -6.81 -2.08
C THR A 46 -10.87 -7.26 -0.69
N ILE A 47 -10.75 -6.41 0.35
CA ILE A 47 -11.46 -6.60 1.64
C ILE A 47 -12.98 -6.61 1.43
N ARG A 48 -13.47 -5.71 0.57
CA ARG A 48 -14.90 -5.51 0.34
C ARG A 48 -15.46 -6.47 -0.69
N ASP A 49 -14.61 -6.94 -1.60
CA ASP A 49 -14.99 -7.83 -2.69
C ASP A 49 -14.07 -9.05 -2.71
N PRO A 50 -14.49 -10.16 -2.08
CA PRO A 50 -13.68 -11.38 -2.01
C PRO A 50 -13.53 -12.09 -3.36
N ASP A 51 -14.31 -11.71 -4.39
CA ASP A 51 -14.21 -12.28 -5.74
C ASP A 51 -13.12 -11.60 -6.58
N LEU A 52 -12.50 -10.52 -6.08
CA LEU A 52 -11.38 -9.86 -6.72
C LEU A 52 -10.12 -10.72 -6.59
N ALA A 53 -9.66 -11.28 -7.71
CA ALA A 53 -8.50 -12.16 -7.75
C ALA A 53 -7.25 -11.46 -7.18
N MET A 54 -6.71 -12.02 -6.10
CA MET A 54 -5.53 -11.52 -5.42
C MET A 54 -4.33 -12.37 -5.83
N ASP A 55 -3.40 -11.79 -6.56
CA ASP A 55 -2.14 -12.47 -6.89
C ASP A 55 -1.20 -12.52 -5.66
N SER A 56 -0.11 -13.29 -5.78
CA SER A 56 0.83 -13.51 -4.65
C SER A 56 1.50 -12.22 -4.16
N THR A 57 1.71 -11.24 -5.05
CA THR A 57 2.29 -9.94 -4.70
C THR A 57 1.29 -9.10 -3.93
N ALA A 58 0.04 -9.07 -4.41
CA ALA A 58 -1.06 -8.39 -3.73
C ALA A 58 -1.34 -9.00 -2.35
N LEU A 59 -1.24 -10.33 -2.21
CA LEU A 59 -1.39 -11.03 -0.93
C LEU A 59 -0.29 -10.64 0.08
N ALA A 60 0.98 -10.64 -0.32
CA ALA A 60 2.08 -10.24 0.56
C ALA A 60 1.95 -8.78 1.01
N ALA A 61 1.53 -7.90 0.10
CA ALA A 61 1.25 -6.51 0.39
C ALA A 61 0.07 -6.34 1.37
N TRP A 62 -0.95 -7.21 1.24
CA TRP A 62 -2.07 -7.31 2.16
C TRP A 62 -1.63 -7.67 3.59
N GLN A 63 -0.79 -8.70 3.72
CA GLN A 63 -0.29 -9.17 5.00
C GLN A 63 0.47 -8.06 5.74
N ALA A 64 1.35 -7.36 5.03
CA ALA A 64 2.13 -6.24 5.58
C ALA A 64 1.24 -5.08 6.07
N ILE A 65 0.12 -4.80 5.39
CA ILE A 65 -0.83 -3.76 5.80
C ILE A 65 -1.56 -4.18 7.09
N ILE A 66 -2.04 -5.43 7.18
CA ILE A 66 -2.69 -5.91 8.42
C ILE A 66 -1.71 -5.83 9.59
N ASP A 67 -0.50 -6.36 9.42
CA ASP A 67 0.49 -6.41 10.49
C ASP A 67 0.83 -5.01 11.01
N ALA A 68 0.96 -4.03 10.10
CA ALA A 68 1.15 -2.63 10.47
C ALA A 68 -0.06 -2.03 11.21
N MET A 69 -1.29 -2.36 10.80
CA MET A 69 -2.50 -1.88 11.48
C MET A 69 -2.71 -2.51 12.86
N LEU A 70 -2.29 -3.77 13.05
CA LEU A 70 -2.40 -4.49 14.31
C LEU A 70 -1.27 -4.16 15.29
N ALA A 71 -0.09 -3.77 14.82
CA ALA A 71 1.04 -3.38 15.66
C ALA A 71 0.85 -2.03 16.39
N GLU A 72 -0.11 -1.20 15.95
CA GLU A 72 -0.50 0.04 16.65
C GLU A 72 -1.57 -0.18 17.75
N GLY A 73 -1.99 -1.43 18.00
CA GLY A 73 -3.05 -1.81 18.94
C GLY A 73 -2.58 -2.25 20.33
#